data_AF-A0AAN7USM5-F1
#
_entry.id   AF-A0AAN7USM5-F1
#
_cell.length_a   1.000
_cell.length_b   1.000
_cell.length_c   1.000
_cell.angle_alpha   90.00
_cell.angle_beta   90.00
_cell.angle_gamma   90.00
#
_symmetry.space_group_name_H-M   'P 1'
#
loop_
_entity.id
_entity.type
_entity.pdbx_description
1 polymer ?
#
loop_
_entity_poly.entity_id
_entity_poly.type
_entity_poly.pdbx_seq_one_letter_code
_entity_poly.pdbx_strand_id
1 'polypeptide(L)'
;MAETITSHVTQCLDLFRDGLAVIDTVIGTVNGDTLEEKSLQKIRDEHTRFKIWSGNIGAHHVGMSSLDYRLRDSSHIRGQIIRLLQDLRSLLEDVIAISSGKKIPWDQLSSDEDSEDDDNKDSDDHNRKAIGIESDDTDTEISQLTLDVTDVINCLLRMSITIRDPSRHDRFTGSQSTEMLHFEPFDIQHVCSKFDRIDPNLAKRLGKTITRGDNTLSIERLTTGSYLMDSMATIHMM
;
A
#
# COMPACT_ATOMS: atom_id res chain seq x y z
N MET A 1 -1.63 24.17 -17.89
CA MET A 1 -2.17 24.26 -16.52
C MET A 1 -1.51 23.17 -15.71
N ALA A 2 -1.05 23.44 -14.49
CA ALA A 2 -0.43 22.40 -13.66
C ALA A 2 -1.48 21.33 -13.33
N GLU A 3 -1.17 20.07 -13.57
CA GLU A 3 -2.07 18.97 -13.19
C GLU A 3 -2.18 18.94 -11.66
N THR A 4 -3.42 19.07 -11.17
CA THR A 4 -3.76 19.08 -9.73
C THR A 4 -4.27 17.71 -9.31
N ILE A 5 -4.15 17.40 -8.02
CA ILE A 5 -4.74 16.19 -7.46
C ILE A 5 -6.24 16.18 -7.75
N THR A 6 -6.91 17.33 -7.58
CA THR A 6 -8.34 17.46 -7.89
C THR A 6 -8.67 17.08 -9.33
N SER A 7 -7.88 17.55 -10.32
CA SER A 7 -8.10 17.21 -11.73
C SER A 7 -7.98 15.70 -11.97
N HIS A 8 -6.95 15.05 -11.41
CA HIS A 8 -6.78 13.61 -11.56
C HIS A 8 -7.90 12.82 -10.88
N VAL A 9 -8.34 13.23 -9.68
CA VAL A 9 -9.45 12.58 -8.99
C VAL A 9 -10.74 12.67 -9.79
N THR A 10 -11.06 13.83 -10.36
CA THR A 10 -12.23 13.98 -11.23
C THR A 10 -12.14 13.08 -12.46
N GLN A 11 -10.97 13.01 -13.11
CA GLN A 11 -10.75 12.12 -14.25
C GLN A 11 -10.96 10.64 -13.88
N CYS A 12 -10.39 10.18 -12.76
CA CYS A 12 -10.59 8.80 -12.31
C CYS A 12 -12.07 8.51 -11.98
N LEU A 13 -12.80 9.45 -11.36
CA LEU A 13 -14.23 9.30 -11.09
C LEU A 13 -15.05 9.20 -12.37
N ASP A 14 -14.72 10.00 -13.38
CA ASP A 14 -15.38 9.95 -14.69
C ASP A 14 -15.11 8.61 -15.39
N LEU A 15 -13.86 8.14 -15.38
CA LEU A 15 -13.51 6.83 -15.95
C LEU A 15 -14.19 5.68 -15.22
N PHE A 16 -14.28 5.70 -13.89
CA PHE A 16 -15.03 4.69 -13.15
C PHE A 16 -16.50 4.66 -13.57
N ARG A 17 -17.15 5.83 -13.69
CA ARG A 17 -18.54 5.91 -14.17
C ARG A 17 -18.66 5.34 -15.58
N ASP A 18 -17.79 5.75 -16.48
CA ASP A 18 -17.85 5.37 -17.89
C ASP A 18 -17.57 3.87 -18.06
N GLY A 19 -16.60 3.32 -17.32
CA GLY A 19 -16.30 1.89 -17.30
C GLY A 19 -17.43 1.05 -16.74
N LEU A 20 -18.05 1.46 -15.63
CA LEU A 20 -19.21 0.76 -15.08
C LEU A 20 -20.40 0.77 -16.05
N ALA A 21 -20.62 1.87 -16.79
CA ALA A 21 -21.65 1.92 -17.81
C ALA A 21 -21.37 0.90 -18.94
N VAL A 22 -20.12 0.79 -19.41
CA VAL A 22 -19.72 -0.22 -20.40
C VAL A 22 -19.93 -1.63 -19.85
N ILE A 23 -19.47 -1.91 -18.64
CA ILE A 23 -19.60 -3.20 -17.96
C ILE A 23 -21.07 -3.62 -17.86
N ASP A 24 -21.95 -2.72 -17.43
CA ASP A 24 -23.39 -3.01 -17.30
C ASP A 24 -24.03 -3.33 -18.67
N THR A 25 -23.57 -2.71 -19.75
CA THR A 25 -24.03 -3.07 -21.11
C THR A 25 -23.56 -4.45 -21.55
N VAL A 26 -22.32 -4.83 -21.22
CA VAL A 26 -21.74 -6.13 -21.60
C VAL A 26 -22.41 -7.27 -20.84
N ILE A 27 -22.54 -7.15 -19.51
CA ILE A 27 -23.18 -8.15 -18.65
C ILE A 27 -24.66 -8.34 -19.04
N GLY A 28 -25.35 -7.27 -19.47
CA GLY A 28 -26.72 -7.37 -19.97
C GLY A 28 -26.90 -8.16 -21.28
N THR A 29 -25.80 -8.44 -21.99
CA THR A 29 -25.82 -9.09 -23.33
C THR A 29 -25.25 -10.50 -23.35
N VAL A 30 -24.42 -10.87 -22.37
CA VAL A 30 -23.69 -12.15 -22.35
C VAL A 30 -23.97 -12.89 -21.04
N ASN A 31 -24.31 -14.17 -21.12
CA ASN A 31 -24.19 -15.09 -19.99
C ASN A 31 -22.70 -15.31 -19.73
N GLY A 32 -22.05 -14.35 -19.07
CA GLY A 32 -20.59 -14.26 -18.93
C GLY A 32 -19.98 -15.40 -18.13
N ASP A 33 -18.67 -15.58 -18.33
CA ASP A 33 -17.88 -16.51 -17.52
C ASP A 33 -17.85 -16.02 -16.06
N THR A 34 -18.04 -16.94 -15.11
CA THR A 34 -18.31 -16.59 -13.69
C THR A 34 -17.14 -15.85 -13.02
N LEU A 35 -15.93 -15.98 -13.57
CA LEU A 35 -14.73 -15.31 -13.07
C LEU A 35 -14.66 -13.84 -13.49
N GLU A 36 -14.94 -13.54 -14.76
CA GLU A 36 -14.98 -12.15 -15.24
C GLU A 36 -16.07 -11.36 -14.53
N GLU A 37 -17.26 -11.94 -14.32
CA GLU A 37 -18.34 -11.28 -13.60
C GLU A 37 -17.93 -10.89 -12.17
N LYS A 38 -17.16 -11.74 -11.47
CA LYS A 38 -16.60 -11.42 -10.15
C LYS A 38 -15.59 -10.27 -10.22
N SER A 39 -14.69 -10.28 -11.19
CA SER A 39 -13.69 -9.21 -11.38
C SER A 39 -14.37 -7.87 -11.70
N LEU A 40 -15.40 -7.89 -12.55
CA LEU A 40 -16.21 -6.70 -12.86
C LEU A 40 -16.99 -6.19 -11.64
N GLN A 41 -17.49 -7.09 -10.79
CA GLN A 41 -18.11 -6.71 -9.51
C GLN A 41 -17.08 -6.09 -8.54
N LYS A 42 -15.85 -6.61 -8.48
CA LYS A 42 -14.77 -5.99 -7.69
C LYS A 42 -14.48 -4.55 -8.15
N ILE A 43 -14.50 -4.26 -9.45
CA ILE A 43 -14.34 -2.87 -9.96
C ILE A 43 -15.43 -1.92 -9.41
N ARG A 44 -16.66 -2.39 -9.24
CA ARG A 44 -17.75 -1.60 -8.61
C ARG A 44 -17.47 -1.31 -7.13
N ASP A 45 -16.93 -2.29 -6.42
CA ASP A 45 -16.54 -2.11 -5.02
C ASP A 45 -15.38 -1.11 -4.91
N GLU A 46 -14.39 -1.22 -5.80
CA GLU A 46 -13.26 -0.29 -5.89
C GLU A 46 -13.68 1.14 -6.22
N HIS A 47 -14.66 1.34 -7.11
CA HIS A 47 -15.24 2.67 -7.34
C HIS A 47 -15.82 3.26 -6.05
N THR A 48 -16.54 2.45 -5.26
CA THR A 48 -17.12 2.89 -3.98
C THR A 48 -16.01 3.27 -2.99
N ARG A 49 -14.97 2.45 -2.87
CA ARG A 49 -13.81 2.71 -2.01
C ARG A 49 -13.08 3.99 -2.41
N PHE A 50 -12.87 4.20 -3.71
CA PHE A 50 -12.25 5.41 -4.25
C PHE A 50 -13.09 6.67 -3.98
N LYS A 51 -14.41 6.60 -4.13
CA LYS A 51 -15.32 7.69 -3.75
C LYS A 51 -15.21 8.04 -2.26
N ILE A 52 -15.23 7.04 -1.38
CA ILE A 52 -15.07 7.25 0.06
C ILE A 52 -13.72 7.92 0.37
N TRP A 53 -12.63 7.42 -0.23
CA TRP A 53 -11.31 8.02 -0.07
C TRP A 53 -11.29 9.49 -0.49
N SER A 54 -11.75 9.79 -1.71
CA SER A 54 -11.74 11.14 -2.26
C SER A 54 -12.61 12.12 -1.47
N GLY A 55 -13.72 11.64 -0.90
CA GLY A 55 -14.59 12.38 0.01
C GLY A 55 -13.91 12.69 1.34
N ASN A 56 -13.37 11.66 2.00
CA ASN A 56 -12.77 11.78 3.33
C ASN A 56 -11.54 12.68 3.38
N ILE A 57 -10.70 12.65 2.34
CA ILE A 57 -9.49 13.47 2.29
C ILE A 57 -9.73 14.86 1.67
N GLY A 58 -10.93 15.11 1.15
CA GLY A 58 -11.27 16.34 0.44
C GLY A 58 -10.49 16.51 -0.87
N ALA A 59 -10.13 15.40 -1.55
CA ALA A 59 -9.30 15.46 -2.75
C ALA A 59 -9.99 16.19 -3.92
N HIS A 60 -11.32 16.21 -3.91
CA HIS A 60 -12.16 16.87 -4.90
C HIS A 60 -12.43 18.36 -4.58
N HIS A 61 -12.02 18.86 -3.41
CA HIS A 61 -12.19 20.26 -3.04
C HIS A 61 -11.19 21.16 -3.77
N VAL A 62 -11.58 22.41 -4.00
CA VAL A 62 -10.74 23.46 -4.61
C VAL A 62 -10.40 24.54 -3.58
N GLY A 63 -9.27 25.23 -3.75
CA GLY A 63 -8.88 26.33 -2.87
C GLY A 63 -8.18 25.88 -1.59
N MET A 64 -8.39 26.57 -0.48
CA MET A 64 -7.65 26.33 0.78
C MET A 64 -8.04 25.03 1.49
N SER A 65 -9.19 24.45 1.15
CA SER A 65 -9.63 23.14 1.64
C SER A 65 -9.20 21.98 0.73
N SER A 66 -8.52 22.28 -0.38
CA SER A 66 -8.04 21.26 -1.32
C SER A 66 -6.87 20.47 -0.75
N LEU A 67 -6.76 19.22 -1.18
CA LEU A 67 -5.60 18.39 -0.84
C LEU A 67 -4.30 18.96 -1.43
N ASP A 68 -4.36 19.59 -2.62
CA ASP A 68 -3.23 20.32 -3.19
C ASP A 68 -2.73 21.44 -2.26
N TYR A 69 -3.63 22.23 -1.68
CA TYR A 69 -3.26 23.30 -0.75
C TYR A 69 -2.67 22.75 0.57
N ARG A 70 -3.26 21.67 1.10
CA ARG A 70 -2.77 21.00 2.32
C ARG A 70 -1.38 20.37 2.13
N LEU A 71 -1.06 19.90 0.93
CA LEU A 71 0.22 19.26 0.60
C LEU A 71 1.22 20.18 -0.09
N ARG A 72 0.97 21.50 -0.13
CA ARG A 72 1.86 22.46 -0.81
C ARG A 72 3.31 22.43 -0.29
N ASP A 73 3.46 22.16 1.01
CA ASP A 73 4.75 22.11 1.70
C ASP A 73 5.31 20.67 1.75
N SER A 74 4.59 19.69 1.17
CA SER A 74 4.91 18.26 1.14
C SER A 74 4.90 17.74 -0.30
N SER A 75 5.76 18.32 -1.13
CA SER A 75 5.82 18.06 -2.58
C SER A 75 6.04 16.58 -2.93
N HIS A 76 6.80 15.85 -2.12
CA HIS A 76 7.03 14.41 -2.32
C HIS A 76 5.73 13.58 -2.17
N ILE A 77 4.95 13.83 -1.12
CA ILE A 77 3.67 13.14 -0.88
C ILE A 77 2.67 13.51 -1.97
N ARG A 78 2.60 14.79 -2.34
CA ARG A 78 1.78 15.26 -3.47
C ARG A 78 2.15 14.53 -4.76
N GLY A 79 3.44 14.44 -5.07
CA GLY A 79 3.93 13.73 -6.25
C GLY A 79 3.57 12.25 -6.25
N GLN A 80 3.67 11.59 -5.09
CA GLN A 80 3.29 10.17 -4.96
C GLN A 80 1.79 9.95 -5.18
N ILE A 81 0.93 10.82 -4.65
CA ILE A 81 -0.51 10.74 -4.87
C ILE A 81 -0.85 10.95 -6.35
N ILE A 82 -0.23 11.92 -7.01
CA ILE A 82 -0.45 12.16 -8.45
C ILE A 82 -0.06 10.93 -9.27
N ARG A 83 1.10 10.31 -8.99
CA ARG A 83 1.52 9.07 -9.66
C ARG A 83 0.50 7.96 -9.49
N LEU A 84 0.08 7.68 -8.26
CA LEU A 84 -0.93 6.66 -7.99
C LEU A 84 -2.26 6.94 -8.72
N LEU A 85 -2.67 8.20 -8.84
CA LEU A 85 -3.88 8.56 -9.59
C LEU A 85 -3.69 8.40 -11.11
N GLN A 86 -2.51 8.69 -11.63
CA GLN A 86 -2.17 8.45 -13.04
C GLN A 86 -2.12 6.96 -13.36
N ASP A 87 -1.55 6.15 -12.47
CA ASP A 87 -1.52 4.69 -12.58
C ASP A 87 -2.95 4.14 -12.59
N LEU A 88 -3.78 4.58 -11.62
CA LEU A 88 -5.21 4.23 -11.58
C LEU A 88 -5.94 4.61 -12.87
N ARG A 89 -5.66 5.79 -13.41
CA ARG A 89 -6.25 6.26 -14.66
C ARG A 89 -5.93 5.31 -15.82
N SER A 90 -4.65 4.95 -15.98
CA SER A 90 -4.20 4.04 -17.03
C SER A 90 -4.87 2.67 -16.91
N LEU A 91 -4.93 2.11 -15.70
CA LEU A 91 -5.58 0.82 -15.46
C LEU A 91 -7.07 0.85 -15.81
N LEU A 92 -7.79 1.93 -15.45
CA LEU A 92 -9.20 2.08 -15.80
C LEU A 92 -9.41 2.25 -17.30
N GLU A 93 -8.53 2.97 -17.99
CA GLU A 93 -8.55 3.09 -19.45
C GLU A 93 -8.38 1.72 -20.12
N ASP A 94 -7.48 0.87 -19.62
CA ASP A 94 -7.30 -0.50 -20.09
C ASP A 94 -8.54 -1.37 -19.84
N VAL A 95 -9.13 -1.33 -18.63
CA VAL A 95 -10.37 -2.06 -18.30
C VAL A 95 -11.50 -1.64 -19.25
N ILE A 96 -11.65 -0.34 -19.51
CA ILE A 96 -12.66 0.19 -20.45
C ILE A 96 -12.36 -0.28 -21.88
N ALA A 97 -11.10 -0.22 -22.32
CA ALA A 97 -10.72 -0.59 -23.67
C ALA A 97 -11.01 -2.07 -23.94
N ILE A 98 -10.71 -2.95 -22.98
CA ILE A 98 -11.02 -4.38 -23.07
C ILE A 98 -12.52 -4.62 -23.02
N SER A 99 -13.22 -4.06 -22.03
CA SER A 99 -14.66 -4.29 -21.85
C SER A 99 -15.48 -3.74 -23.03
N SER A 100 -15.00 -2.70 -23.71
CA SER A 100 -15.64 -2.16 -24.92
C SER A 100 -15.22 -2.85 -26.22
N GLY A 101 -14.35 -3.87 -26.16
CA GLY A 101 -13.82 -4.57 -27.33
C GLY A 101 -12.88 -3.74 -28.20
N LYS A 102 -12.35 -2.61 -27.71
CA LYS A 102 -11.36 -1.78 -28.41
C LYS A 102 -9.94 -2.32 -28.29
N LYS A 103 -9.66 -3.07 -27.23
CA LYS A 103 -8.40 -3.75 -26.96
C LYS A 103 -8.69 -5.25 -26.80
N ILE A 104 -7.86 -6.07 -27.44
CA ILE A 104 -7.92 -7.53 -27.29
C ILE A 104 -7.11 -7.88 -26.04
N PRO A 105 -7.68 -8.63 -25.08
CA PRO A 105 -6.95 -9.12 -23.91
C PRO A 105 -5.74 -9.97 -24.29
N TRP A 106 -4.66 -9.91 -23.52
CA TRP A 106 -3.48 -10.75 -23.75
C TRP A 106 -3.79 -12.24 -23.65
N ASP A 107 -4.78 -12.65 -22.86
CA ASP A 107 -5.22 -14.03 -22.70
C ASP A 107 -5.98 -14.56 -23.92
N GLN A 108 -6.40 -13.68 -24.84
CA GLN A 108 -7.11 -14.03 -26.07
C GLN A 108 -6.23 -13.91 -27.32
N LEU A 109 -4.97 -13.47 -27.17
CA LEU A 109 -4.00 -13.47 -28.25
C LEU A 109 -3.50 -14.91 -28.44
N SER A 110 -4.08 -15.65 -29.39
CA SER A 110 -3.53 -16.94 -29.78
C SER A 110 -2.10 -16.76 -30.30
N SER A 111 -1.18 -17.55 -29.75
CA SER A 111 0.20 -17.68 -30.22
C SER A 111 0.25 -18.36 -31.59
N ASP A 112 -0.30 -17.74 -32.63
CA ASP A 112 -0.29 -18.26 -34.01
C ASP A 112 1.02 -17.92 -34.76
N GLU A 113 2.15 -17.98 -34.06
CA GLU A 113 3.51 -17.96 -34.64
C GLU A 113 4.39 -18.99 -33.91
N ASP A 114 4.15 -20.27 -34.19
CA ASP A 114 5.19 -21.30 -34.43
C ASP A 114 4.52 -22.66 -34.63
N SER A 115 4.10 -22.90 -35.88
CA SER A 115 3.86 -24.24 -36.38
C SER A 115 4.92 -24.58 -37.41
N GLU A 116 6.11 -24.93 -36.94
CA GLU A 116 7.05 -25.77 -37.69
C GLU A 116 7.56 -26.88 -36.77
N ASP A 117 6.82 -27.99 -36.82
CA ASP A 117 7.33 -29.36 -36.95
C ASP A 117 8.69 -29.69 -36.30
N ASP A 118 8.68 -30.40 -35.16
CA ASP A 118 9.67 -31.47 -34.95
C ASP A 118 9.08 -32.57 -34.05
N ASP A 119 8.69 -33.65 -34.71
CA ASP A 119 8.43 -34.97 -34.13
C ASP A 119 9.67 -35.48 -33.36
N ASN A 120 9.59 -35.54 -32.02
CA ASN A 120 10.19 -36.69 -31.33
C ASN A 120 9.64 -36.95 -29.92
N LYS A 121 9.22 -38.20 -29.73
CA LYS A 121 8.91 -38.86 -28.46
C LYS A 121 10.17 -38.96 -27.58
N ASP A 122 10.03 -38.80 -26.27
CA ASP A 122 9.97 -39.92 -25.31
C ASP A 122 9.91 -39.40 -23.84
N SER A 123 9.10 -40.11 -23.05
CA SER A 123 8.99 -40.27 -21.59
C SER A 123 9.96 -39.51 -20.65
N ASP A 124 9.43 -38.90 -19.57
CA ASP A 124 9.55 -39.47 -18.22
C ASP A 124 8.62 -38.79 -17.19
N ASP A 125 8.13 -39.61 -16.27
CA ASP A 125 7.31 -39.34 -15.11
C ASP A 125 8.07 -38.50 -14.07
N HIS A 126 7.56 -37.29 -13.79
CA HIS A 126 7.72 -36.69 -12.46
C HIS A 126 6.41 -36.07 -11.98
N ASN A 127 5.62 -36.94 -11.34
CA ASN A 127 4.68 -36.63 -10.27
C ASN A 127 5.28 -35.70 -9.20
N ARG A 128 5.34 -34.39 -9.47
CA ARG A 128 5.52 -33.36 -8.45
C ARG A 128 4.15 -32.96 -7.92
N LYS A 129 3.64 -33.80 -7.03
CA LYS A 129 2.56 -33.58 -6.08
C LYS A 129 2.26 -32.08 -5.87
N ALA A 130 1.12 -31.68 -6.42
CA ALA A 130 0.49 -30.38 -6.23
C ALA A 130 0.46 -30.00 -4.75
N ILE A 131 1.25 -29.00 -4.39
CA ILE A 131 0.98 -28.16 -3.23
C ILE A 131 -0.20 -27.30 -3.66
N GLY A 132 -1.30 -27.35 -2.91
CA GLY A 132 -2.54 -26.64 -3.21
C GLY A 132 -2.33 -25.15 -3.39
N ILE A 133 -2.10 -24.74 -4.64
CA ILE A 133 -2.35 -23.40 -5.11
C ILE A 133 -3.82 -23.43 -5.49
N GLU A 134 -4.61 -22.76 -4.66
CA GLU A 134 -5.99 -22.39 -4.96
C GLU A 134 -6.01 -21.85 -6.40
N SER A 135 -6.88 -22.41 -7.24
CA SER A 135 -7.08 -22.06 -8.66
C SER A 135 -6.73 -20.61 -8.97
N ASP A 136 -5.88 -20.41 -9.97
CA ASP A 136 -5.38 -19.13 -10.48
C ASP A 136 -6.54 -18.14 -10.76
N ASP A 137 -6.86 -17.28 -9.80
CA ASP A 137 -7.87 -16.20 -9.94
C ASP A 137 -7.34 -15.06 -10.84
N THR A 138 -6.16 -15.24 -11.49
CA THR A 138 -5.47 -14.26 -12.36
C THR A 138 -5.33 -14.69 -13.82
N ASP A 139 -6.06 -15.72 -14.24
CA ASP A 139 -5.95 -16.27 -15.60
C ASP A 139 -6.33 -15.29 -16.74
N THR A 140 -6.99 -14.16 -16.46
CA THR A 140 -7.44 -13.19 -17.47
C THR A 140 -6.86 -11.78 -17.24
N GLU A 141 -6.67 -11.01 -18.33
CA GLU A 141 -6.17 -9.63 -18.24
C GLU A 141 -7.08 -8.76 -17.35
N ILE A 142 -8.41 -8.94 -17.45
CA ILE A 142 -9.37 -8.20 -16.64
C ILE A 142 -9.21 -8.50 -15.14
N SER A 143 -8.96 -9.76 -14.77
CA SER A 143 -8.74 -10.12 -13.37
C SER A 143 -7.44 -9.50 -12.84
N GLN A 144 -6.35 -9.52 -13.62
CA GLN A 144 -5.10 -8.87 -13.24
C GLN A 144 -5.25 -7.34 -13.10
N LEU A 145 -5.87 -6.68 -14.08
CA LEU A 145 -6.14 -5.24 -14.01
C LEU A 145 -6.99 -4.87 -12.79
N THR A 146 -7.95 -5.73 -12.42
CA THR A 146 -8.78 -5.53 -11.24
C THR A 146 -7.97 -5.61 -9.93
N LEU A 147 -7.01 -6.53 -9.85
CA LEU A 147 -6.07 -6.60 -8.73
C LEU A 147 -5.19 -5.36 -8.66
N ASP A 148 -4.65 -4.91 -9.79
CA ASP A 148 -3.80 -3.73 -9.86
C ASP A 148 -4.57 -2.47 -9.43
N VAL A 149 -5.83 -2.32 -9.86
CA VAL A 149 -6.73 -1.24 -9.40
C VAL A 149 -6.92 -1.29 -7.88
N THR A 150 -7.16 -2.48 -7.35
CA THR A 150 -7.33 -2.71 -5.90
C THR A 150 -6.08 -2.29 -5.13
N ASP A 151 -4.90 -2.63 -5.62
CA ASP A 151 -3.62 -2.31 -4.99
C ASP A 151 -3.30 -0.82 -5.03
N VAL A 152 -3.60 -0.14 -6.14
CA VAL A 152 -3.45 1.31 -6.24
C VAL A 152 -4.39 2.02 -5.24
N ILE A 153 -5.64 1.58 -5.11
CA ILE A 153 -6.59 2.13 -4.13
C ILE A 153 -6.13 1.86 -2.69
N ASN A 154 -5.60 0.66 -2.41
CA ASN A 154 -5.00 0.34 -1.11
C ASN A 154 -3.84 1.31 -0.78
N CYS A 155 -2.98 1.61 -1.76
CA CYS A 155 -1.89 2.56 -1.61
C CYS A 155 -2.40 3.98 -1.32
N LEU A 156 -3.44 4.44 -2.02
CA LEU A 156 -4.08 5.74 -1.78
C LEU A 156 -4.69 5.83 -0.36
N LEU A 157 -5.40 4.79 0.07
CA LEU A 157 -5.97 4.70 1.43
C LEU A 157 -4.88 4.72 2.50
N ARG A 158 -3.77 4.00 2.29
CA ARG A 158 -2.64 4.01 3.21
C ARG A 158 -1.97 5.38 3.28
N MET A 159 -1.84 6.06 2.13
CA MET A 159 -1.28 7.43 2.07
C MET A 159 -2.13 8.43 2.87
N SER A 160 -3.45 8.27 2.91
CA SER A 160 -4.33 9.10 3.75
C SER A 160 -4.02 8.99 5.25
N ILE A 161 -3.51 7.85 5.70
CA ILE A 161 -3.06 7.67 7.09
C ILE A 161 -1.78 8.49 7.33
N THR A 162 -0.82 8.41 6.41
CA THR A 162 0.43 9.18 6.47
C THR A 162 0.18 10.70 6.49
N ILE A 163 -0.80 11.18 5.72
CA ILE A 163 -1.17 12.61 5.67
C ILE A 163 -1.82 13.09 6.99
N ARG A 164 -2.55 12.23 7.69
CA ARG A 164 -3.28 12.58 8.92
C ARG A 164 -2.41 12.52 10.18
N ASP A 165 -1.34 11.74 10.19
CA ASP A 165 -0.40 11.63 11.32
C ASP A 165 1.07 11.62 10.85
N PRO A 166 1.64 12.81 10.56
CA PRO A 166 3.05 12.92 10.17
C PRO A 166 4.01 12.50 11.31
N SER A 167 3.61 12.68 12.56
CA SER A 167 4.39 12.39 13.78
C SER A 167 4.71 10.90 13.98
N ARG A 168 3.81 9.98 13.58
CA ARG A 168 4.10 8.53 13.62
C ARG A 168 4.99 8.04 12.48
N HIS A 169 4.93 8.69 11.32
CA HIS A 169 5.72 8.30 10.14
C HIS A 169 7.14 8.90 10.15
N ASP A 170 7.35 10.05 10.77
CA ASP A 170 8.69 10.66 10.91
C ASP A 170 9.61 9.84 11.83
N ARG A 171 9.05 9.15 12.84
CA ARG A 171 9.77 8.16 13.64
C ARG A 171 10.39 7.05 12.80
N PHE A 172 9.85 6.73 11.63
CA PHE A 172 10.36 5.66 10.79
C PHE A 172 11.34 6.13 9.69
N THR A 173 11.39 7.43 9.37
CA THR A 173 12.05 7.87 8.12
C THR A 173 13.03 9.03 8.21
N GLY A 174 13.12 9.82 9.30
CA GLY A 174 14.08 10.94 9.30
C GLY A 174 14.58 11.48 10.63
N SER A 175 13.74 11.60 11.66
CA SER A 175 14.14 12.34 12.88
C SER A 175 14.77 11.50 14.00
N GLN A 176 14.55 10.18 14.04
CA GLN A 176 15.14 9.31 15.07
C GLN A 176 16.67 9.19 14.96
N SER A 177 17.24 9.44 13.78
CA SER A 177 18.67 9.28 13.55
C SER A 177 19.50 10.32 14.31
N THR A 178 19.03 11.56 14.38
CA THR A 178 19.85 12.66 14.89
C THR A 178 19.87 12.70 16.42
N GLU A 179 18.72 12.55 17.09
CA GLU A 179 18.68 12.47 18.56
C GLU A 179 19.36 11.20 19.10
N MET A 180 19.22 10.04 18.46
CA MET A 180 19.91 8.81 18.90
C MET A 180 21.44 8.90 18.82
N LEU A 181 21.98 9.58 17.80
CA LEU A 181 23.42 9.75 17.66
C LEU A 181 24.04 10.53 18.83
N HIS A 182 23.27 11.38 19.51
CA HIS A 182 23.74 12.12 20.68
C HIS A 182 23.88 11.24 21.94
N PHE A 183 23.10 10.17 22.05
CA PHE A 183 23.13 9.27 23.22
C PHE A 183 24.07 8.07 23.03
N GLU A 184 24.42 7.71 21.77
CA GLU A 184 25.33 6.62 21.44
C GLU A 184 26.67 6.64 22.22
N PRO A 185 27.37 7.78 22.41
CA PRO A 185 28.62 7.81 23.14
C PRO A 185 28.48 7.45 24.62
N PHE A 186 27.37 7.89 25.24
CA PHE A 186 27.09 7.65 26.66
C PHE A 186 26.72 6.19 26.92
N ASP A 187 25.95 5.57 26.03
CA ASP A 187 25.56 4.17 26.13
C ASP A 187 26.75 3.22 25.91
N ILE A 188 27.63 3.54 24.96
CA ILE A 188 28.88 2.80 24.75
C ILE A 188 29.75 2.91 26.01
N GLN A 189 29.88 4.11 26.58
CA GLN A 189 30.64 4.33 27.81
C GLN A 189 30.02 3.60 29.01
N HIS A 190 28.70 3.55 29.09
CA HIS A 190 27.97 2.80 30.12
C HIS A 190 28.27 1.30 30.04
N VAL A 191 28.23 0.72 28.84
CA VAL A 191 28.57 -0.70 28.61
C VAL A 191 30.02 -0.97 28.97
N CYS A 192 30.96 -0.11 28.55
CA CYS A 192 32.37 -0.25 28.91
C CYS A 192 32.62 -0.19 30.42
N SER A 193 31.89 0.66 31.15
CA SER A 193 32.02 0.79 32.60
C SER A 193 31.36 -0.34 33.38
N LYS A 194 30.37 -1.03 32.81
CA LYS A 194 29.67 -2.16 33.44
C LYS A 194 30.39 -3.49 33.22
N PHE A 195 31.18 -3.60 32.16
CA PHE A 195 31.88 -4.82 31.76
C PHE A 195 33.38 -4.57 31.58
N ASP A 196 34.14 -4.71 32.67
CA ASP A 196 35.58 -4.34 32.77
C ASP A 196 36.54 -5.06 31.79
N ARG A 197 36.08 -6.05 31.02
CA ARG A 197 36.87 -6.81 30.04
C ARG A 197 36.16 -7.02 28.69
N ILE A 198 35.31 -6.09 28.29
CA ILE A 198 34.58 -6.21 27.02
C ILE A 198 35.43 -5.81 25.82
N ASP A 199 35.30 -6.55 24.71
CA ASP A 199 35.93 -6.18 23.44
C ASP A 199 35.37 -4.83 22.95
N PRO A 200 36.21 -3.86 22.52
CA PRO A 200 35.76 -2.53 22.14
C PRO A 200 34.75 -2.51 21.00
N ASN A 201 34.85 -3.46 20.05
CA ASN A 201 33.90 -3.55 18.94
C ASN A 201 32.56 -4.13 19.41
N LEU A 202 32.60 -5.05 20.37
CA LEU A 202 31.40 -5.60 21.00
C LEU A 202 30.68 -4.55 21.85
N ALA A 203 31.41 -3.76 22.64
CA ALA A 203 30.85 -2.66 23.43
C ALA A 203 30.17 -1.61 22.56
N LYS A 204 30.81 -1.24 21.43
CA LYS A 204 30.23 -0.34 20.44
C LYS A 204 28.95 -0.88 19.81
N ARG A 205 28.92 -2.17 19.48
CA ARG A 205 27.72 -2.82 18.92
C ARG A 205 26.60 -2.92 19.95
N LEU A 206 26.93 -3.22 21.20
CA LEU A 206 25.95 -3.31 22.29
C LEU A 206 25.39 -1.94 22.65
N GLY A 207 26.23 -0.91 22.82
CA GLY A 207 25.79 0.46 23.04
C GLY A 207 24.85 0.94 21.93
N LYS A 208 25.21 0.74 20.66
CA LYS A 208 24.34 1.02 19.50
C LYS A 208 23.01 0.26 19.51
N THR A 209 23.00 -0.96 20.05
CA THR A 209 21.80 -1.79 20.14
C THR A 209 20.91 -1.35 21.30
N ILE A 210 21.50 -0.92 22.42
CA ILE A 210 20.79 -0.35 23.58
C ILE A 210 20.11 0.96 23.19
N THR A 211 20.85 1.88 22.56
CA THR A 211 20.28 3.13 22.04
C THR A 211 19.06 2.85 21.16
N ARG A 212 19.11 1.80 20.32
CA ARG A 212 18.01 1.35 19.44
C ARG A 212 16.86 0.63 20.14
N GLY A 213 17.12 -0.05 21.25
CA GLY A 213 16.16 -0.91 21.96
C GLY A 213 15.35 -0.21 23.05
N ASP A 214 15.84 0.90 23.62
CA ASP A 214 15.20 1.53 24.79
C ASP A 214 13.85 2.21 24.53
N ASN A 215 13.41 2.31 23.27
CA ASN A 215 12.08 2.84 22.95
C ASN A 215 10.93 1.83 23.17
N THR A 216 11.20 0.52 23.25
CA THR A 216 10.16 -0.48 23.59
C THR A 216 9.96 -0.60 25.10
N LEU A 217 11.05 -0.53 25.88
CA LEU A 217 11.01 -0.65 27.34
C LEU A 217 10.58 0.64 28.05
N SER A 218 10.79 1.81 27.44
CA SER A 218 10.35 3.09 28.01
C SER A 218 8.83 3.27 28.00
N ILE A 219 8.11 2.64 27.06
CA ILE A 219 6.63 2.70 26.99
C ILE A 219 5.99 1.78 28.04
N GLU A 220 6.57 0.61 28.33
CA GLU A 220 6.09 -0.26 29.43
C GLU A 220 6.33 0.36 30.80
N ARG A 221 7.48 1.01 31.03
CA ARG A 221 7.78 1.66 32.33
C ARG A 221 6.86 2.83 32.66
N LEU A 222 6.32 3.54 31.66
CA LEU A 222 5.35 4.62 31.90
C LEU A 222 3.94 4.10 32.21
N THR A 223 3.57 2.91 31.72
CA THR A 223 2.24 2.34 31.94
C THR A 223 2.15 1.62 33.29
N THR A 224 3.21 0.93 33.74
CA THR A 224 3.22 0.26 35.05
C THR A 224 3.47 1.23 36.21
N GLY A 225 4.04 2.41 35.94
CA GLY A 225 4.35 3.43 36.95
C GLY A 225 3.14 4.24 37.45
N SER A 226 2.06 4.37 36.67
CA SER A 226 0.88 5.14 37.10
C SER A 226 -0.04 4.35 38.03
N TYR A 227 -0.15 3.02 37.87
CA TYR A 227 -1.02 2.19 38.70
C TYR A 227 -0.50 1.96 40.13
N LEU A 228 0.80 2.13 40.37
CA LEU A 228 1.38 2.01 41.72
C LEU A 228 1.35 3.32 42.50
N MET A 229 1.28 4.49 41.84
CA MET A 229 1.17 5.77 42.55
C MET A 229 -0.26 6.08 43.02
N ASP A 230 -1.31 5.66 42.29
CA ASP A 230 -2.70 5.88 42.74
C ASP A 230 -3.11 4.97 43.91
N SER A 231 -2.51 3.78 44.04
CA SER A 231 -2.79 2.87 45.17
C SER A 231 -2.12 3.34 46.48
N MET A 232 -0.99 4.05 46.40
CA MET A 232 -0.31 4.59 47.59
C MET A 232 -0.90 5.92 48.08
N ALA A 233 -1.55 6.72 47.23
CA ALA A 233 -2.20 7.96 47.65
C ALA A 233 -3.47 7.73 48.51
N THR A 234 -4.11 6.56 48.41
CA THR A 234 -5.32 6.23 49.18
C THR A 234 -5.01 5.74 50.60
N ILE A 235 -3.80 5.23 50.86
CA ILE A 235 -3.43 4.66 52.18
C ILE A 235 -2.87 5.71 53.15
N HIS A 236 -2.49 6.90 52.66
CA HIS A 236 -1.93 7.96 53.52
C HIS A 236 -2.96 9.04 53.95
N MET A 237 -4.26 8.77 53.77
CA MET A 237 -5.36 9.66 54.16
C MET A 237 -6.46 8.93 54.95
N MET A 238 -6.07 7.98 55.81
CA MET A 238 -6.90 7.41 56.88
C MET A 238 -6.09 7.23 58.16
#